data_AF-A0AAX3U3K5-F1
#
_entry.id   AF-A0AAX3U3K5-F1
#
_cell.length_a   1.000
_cell.length_b   1.000
_cell.length_c   1.000
_cell.angle_alpha   90.00
_cell.angle_beta   90.00
_cell.angle_gamma   90.00
#
_symmetry.space_group_name_H-M   'P 1'
#
loop_
_entity.id
_entity.type
_entity.pdbx_description
1 polymer ?
#
loop_
_entity_poly.entity_id
_entity_poly.type
_entity_poly.pdbx_seq_one_letter_code
_entity_poly.pdbx_strand_id
1 'polypeptide(L)'
;MTHQLNVAHQRAHTITHDRTFNGKPLYYFEDGLVLEYLEEIDRVLTEALNKYPRIYAVHINLNLPSDFGGDYLTVFAHFFRILESETNELCKDKYTDRTYRYQQTVIRYIWTKASESTSDHHHLILLFDRDLFQNLGTGREGWGRFLYKKVRKAWDSVVEAYYRQPCSGLGYSPTNEGFELLSDAEVFPLQLNEVFYRISRLAKPTTKHDDNRSTSFGCSHNSP
;
A
#
# COMPACT_ATOMS: atom_id res chain seq x y z
N MET A 1 1.00 2.64 48.99
CA MET A 1 -0.28 2.24 48.38
C MET A 1 -0.07 2.31 46.88
N THR A 2 -0.17 1.17 46.22
CA THR A 2 0.41 0.83 44.92
C THR A 2 -0.19 1.62 43.75
N HIS A 3 0.67 2.33 43.00
CA HIS A 3 0.34 2.80 41.66
C HIS A 3 0.24 1.59 40.74
N GLN A 4 -0.96 1.25 40.29
CA GLN A 4 -1.16 0.33 39.18
C GLN A 4 -0.63 1.02 37.91
N LEU A 5 0.51 0.52 37.42
CA LEU A 5 0.96 0.78 36.07
C LEU A 5 -0.06 0.17 35.12
N ASN A 6 -0.71 1.00 34.31
CA ASN A 6 -1.50 0.60 33.16
C ASN A 6 -0.56 -0.15 32.21
N VAL A 7 -0.58 -1.48 32.27
CA VAL A 7 0.01 -2.33 31.24
C VAL A 7 -0.91 -2.20 30.02
N ALA A 8 -0.48 -1.39 29.05
CA ALA A 8 -1.10 -1.39 27.73
C ALA A 8 -1.08 -2.84 27.22
N HIS A 9 -2.25 -3.48 27.15
CA HIS A 9 -2.38 -4.79 26.55
C HIS A 9 -1.99 -4.68 25.08
N GLN A 10 -0.77 -5.09 24.75
CA GLN A 10 -0.39 -5.35 23.36
C GLN A 10 -1.27 -6.49 22.88
N ARG A 11 -2.20 -6.17 21.98
CA ARG A 11 -3.18 -7.15 21.48
C ARG A 11 -2.41 -8.15 20.63
N ALA A 12 -2.36 -9.41 21.08
CA ALA A 12 -1.82 -10.49 20.26
C ALA A 12 -2.67 -10.64 18.99
N HIS A 13 -2.02 -10.68 17.84
CA HIS A 13 -2.67 -10.93 16.55
C HIS A 13 -3.24 -12.34 16.48
N THR A 14 -4.41 -12.48 15.88
CA THR A 14 -5.05 -13.77 15.63
C THR A 14 -4.48 -14.37 14.35
N ILE A 15 -4.00 -15.62 14.40
CA ILE A 15 -3.47 -16.32 13.23
C ILE A 15 -4.51 -17.29 12.67
N THR A 16 -4.79 -17.19 11.37
CA THR A 16 -5.62 -18.13 10.62
C THR A 16 -4.79 -18.97 9.66
N HIS A 17 -5.15 -20.24 9.53
CA HIS A 17 -4.60 -21.18 8.53
C HIS A 17 -5.63 -21.54 7.46
N ASP A 18 -6.74 -20.80 7.41
CA ASP A 18 -7.80 -21.02 6.44
C ASP A 18 -7.28 -20.79 5.02
N ARG A 19 -7.93 -21.45 4.05
CA ARG A 19 -7.62 -21.29 2.62
C ARG A 19 -8.41 -20.16 1.97
N THR A 20 -9.41 -19.63 2.67
CA THR A 20 -10.30 -18.59 2.17
C THR A 20 -10.69 -17.61 3.27
N PHE A 21 -10.92 -16.36 2.91
CA PHE A 21 -11.48 -15.31 3.77
C PHE A 21 -12.64 -14.64 3.04
N ASN A 22 -13.84 -14.65 3.64
CA ASN A 22 -15.06 -14.12 3.01
C ASN A 22 -15.27 -14.63 1.56
N GLY A 23 -15.03 -15.93 1.33
CA GLY A 23 -15.14 -16.58 0.02
C GLY A 23 -13.99 -16.30 -0.97
N LYS A 24 -13.04 -15.43 -0.63
CA LYS A 24 -11.87 -15.11 -1.46
C LYS A 24 -10.68 -16.01 -1.09
N PRO A 25 -9.90 -16.51 -2.06
CA PRO A 25 -8.75 -17.37 -1.77
C PRO A 25 -7.64 -16.61 -1.03
N LEU A 26 -6.97 -17.31 -0.10
CA LEU A 26 -5.84 -16.78 0.67
C LEU A 26 -4.50 -17.33 0.16
N TYR A 27 -3.47 -16.50 0.21
CA TYR A 27 -2.09 -16.92 0.01
C TYR A 27 -1.71 -17.97 1.04
N TYR A 28 -1.12 -19.08 0.58
CA TYR A 28 -0.65 -20.09 1.50
C TYR A 28 0.68 -19.68 2.14
N PHE A 29 0.69 -19.62 3.47
CA PHE A 29 1.90 -19.51 4.27
C PHE A 29 1.83 -20.53 5.40
N GLU A 30 2.95 -21.21 5.66
CA GLU A 30 3.01 -22.34 6.61
C GLU A 30 2.64 -21.91 8.03
N ASP A 31 3.11 -20.74 8.47
CA ASP A 31 2.83 -20.18 9.80
C ASP A 31 1.48 -19.45 9.91
N GLY A 32 0.63 -19.55 8.88
CA GLY A 32 -0.66 -18.88 8.82
C GLY A 32 -0.56 -17.37 8.56
N LEU A 33 -1.72 -16.72 8.41
CA LEU A 33 -1.84 -15.28 8.16
C LEU A 33 -2.48 -14.58 9.36
N VAL A 34 -2.12 -13.31 9.56
CA VAL A 34 -2.71 -12.42 10.57
C VAL A 34 -4.12 -12.02 10.13
N LEU A 35 -5.13 -12.47 10.88
CA LEU A 35 -6.54 -12.25 10.57
C LEU A 35 -6.90 -10.77 10.53
N GLU A 36 -6.41 -9.98 11.48
CA GLU A 36 -6.71 -8.54 11.53
C GLU A 36 -6.16 -7.80 10.30
N TYR A 37 -5.04 -8.25 9.74
CA TYR A 37 -4.50 -7.68 8.50
C TYR A 37 -5.36 -8.06 7.29
N LEU A 38 -5.91 -9.27 7.26
CA LEU A 38 -6.86 -9.68 6.21
C LEU A 38 -8.16 -8.87 6.25
N GLU A 39 -8.69 -8.60 7.45
CA GLU A 39 -9.85 -7.74 7.65
C GLU A 39 -9.60 -6.33 7.12
N GLU A 40 -8.44 -5.74 7.44
CA GLU A 40 -8.06 -4.41 6.96
C GLU A 40 -7.84 -4.38 5.44
N ILE A 41 -7.24 -5.43 4.86
CA ILE A 41 -7.10 -5.58 3.40
C ILE A 41 -8.48 -5.59 2.73
N ASP A 42 -9.40 -6.43 3.21
CA ASP A 42 -10.76 -6.56 2.65
C ASP A 42 -11.54 -5.24 2.75
N ARG A 43 -11.40 -4.55 3.88
CA ARG A 43 -12.00 -3.24 4.11
C ARG A 43 -11.47 -2.20 3.12
N VAL A 44 -10.16 -2.09 2.96
CA VAL A 44 -9.55 -1.11 2.05
C VAL A 44 -9.95 -1.38 0.59
N LEU A 45 -10.00 -2.64 0.17
CA LEU A 45 -10.48 -3.02 -1.15
C LEU A 45 -11.96 -2.65 -1.35
N THR A 46 -12.80 -2.94 -0.35
CA THR A 46 -14.23 -2.57 -0.37
C THR A 46 -14.42 -1.06 -0.46
N GLU A 47 -13.69 -0.28 0.34
CA GLU A 47 -13.73 1.18 0.30
C GLU A 47 -13.24 1.74 -1.05
N ALA A 48 -12.22 1.13 -1.65
CA ALA A 48 -11.73 1.52 -2.97
C ALA A 48 -12.78 1.22 -4.07
N LEU A 49 -13.42 0.05 -4.03
CA LEU A 49 -14.46 -0.36 -5.00
C LEU A 49 -15.75 0.47 -4.87
N ASN A 50 -16.08 0.90 -3.65
CA ASN A 50 -17.18 1.83 -3.42
C ASN A 50 -16.90 3.23 -3.99
N LYS A 51 -15.62 3.61 -4.07
CA LYS A 51 -15.20 4.93 -4.58
C LYS A 51 -15.07 4.92 -6.10
N TYR A 52 -14.41 3.91 -6.66
CA TYR A 52 -14.07 3.82 -8.08
C TYR A 52 -14.61 2.53 -8.70
N PRO A 53 -15.35 2.61 -9.84
CA PRO A 53 -15.84 1.41 -10.52
C PRO A 53 -14.71 0.59 -11.15
N ARG A 54 -13.58 1.22 -11.45
CA ARG A 54 -12.42 0.58 -12.08
C ARG A 54 -11.17 0.98 -11.33
N ILE A 55 -10.47 0.00 -10.77
CA ILE A 55 -9.27 0.22 -9.96
C ILE A 55 -8.06 -0.35 -10.68
N TYR A 56 -6.96 0.39 -10.63
CA TYR A 56 -5.62 -0.12 -10.91
C TYR A 56 -4.86 -0.27 -9.59
N ALA A 57 -4.47 -1.50 -9.26
CA ALA A 57 -3.71 -1.86 -8.07
C ALA A 57 -2.25 -2.12 -8.43
N VAL A 58 -1.29 -1.48 -7.77
CA VAL A 58 0.13 -1.72 -8.03
C VAL A 58 0.90 -2.08 -6.76
N HIS A 59 1.80 -3.05 -6.88
CA HIS A 59 2.71 -3.46 -5.82
C HIS A 59 4.09 -2.83 -6.01
N ILE A 60 4.54 -2.12 -4.98
CA ILE A 60 5.79 -1.36 -4.97
C ILE A 60 6.57 -1.75 -3.71
N ASN A 61 7.90 -1.79 -3.81
CA ASN A 61 8.78 -2.02 -2.68
C ASN A 61 9.51 -0.71 -2.35
N LEU A 62 9.22 -0.16 -1.18
CA LEU A 62 9.88 1.02 -0.66
C LEU A 62 11.02 0.58 0.25
N ASN A 63 12.24 0.93 -0.13
CA ASN A 63 13.43 0.64 0.65
C ASN A 63 13.87 1.90 1.36
N LEU A 64 14.10 1.76 2.66
CA LEU A 64 14.84 2.73 3.42
C LEU A 64 16.20 2.13 3.78
N PRO A 65 17.25 2.96 3.88
CA PRO A 65 18.56 2.51 4.34
C PRO A 65 18.46 1.82 5.71
N SER A 66 19.28 0.79 5.94
CA SER A 66 19.30 0.05 7.20
C SER A 66 19.69 0.90 8.42
N ASP A 67 20.40 2.00 8.18
CA ASP A 67 20.81 3.01 9.16
C ASP A 67 19.81 4.17 9.28
N PHE A 68 18.64 4.07 8.65
CA PHE A 68 17.57 5.06 8.80
C PHE A 68 17.03 5.05 10.24
N GLY A 69 17.46 6.04 11.03
CA GLY A 69 17.06 6.21 12.43
C GLY A 69 15.79 7.04 12.65
N GLY A 70 15.06 7.38 11.59
CA GLY A 70 13.83 8.18 11.67
C GLY A 70 12.56 7.34 11.87
N ASP A 71 11.44 8.02 12.14
CA ASP A 71 10.13 7.36 12.20
C ASP A 71 9.57 7.07 10.80
N TYR A 72 9.49 5.78 10.46
CA TYR A 72 8.96 5.27 9.21
C TYR A 72 7.50 5.69 8.96
N LEU A 73 6.67 5.80 10.02
CA LEU A 73 5.27 6.20 9.88
C LEU A 73 5.15 7.65 9.43
N THR A 74 5.95 8.54 10.01
CA THR A 74 6.04 9.94 9.60
C THR A 74 6.52 10.07 8.14
N VAL A 75 7.51 9.28 7.73
CA VAL A 75 7.99 9.22 6.34
C VAL A 75 6.87 8.79 5.39
N PHE A 76 6.16 7.71 5.70
CA PHE A 76 5.06 7.23 4.87
C PHE A 76 3.91 8.23 4.80
N ALA A 77 3.53 8.84 5.92
CA ALA A 77 2.50 9.88 5.94
C ALA A 77 2.88 11.07 5.04
N HIS A 78 4.13 11.53 5.08
CA HIS A 78 4.60 12.58 4.19
C HIS A 78 4.59 12.12 2.72
N PHE A 79 5.00 10.89 2.44
CA PHE A 79 4.99 10.32 1.09
C PHE A 79 3.59 10.28 0.49
N PHE A 80 2.58 9.79 1.23
CA PHE A 80 1.21 9.76 0.75
C PHE A 80 0.66 11.17 0.51
N ARG A 81 0.96 12.14 1.40
CA ARG A 81 0.55 13.54 1.20
C ARG A 81 1.10 14.14 -0.10
N ILE A 82 2.37 13.90 -0.42
CA ILE A 82 2.95 14.37 -1.69
C ILE A 82 2.26 13.68 -2.87
N LEU A 83 2.11 12.35 -2.79
CA LEU A 83 1.52 11.57 -3.89
C LEU A 83 0.06 11.97 -4.16
N GLU A 84 -0.72 12.23 -3.12
CA GLU A 84 -2.09 12.74 -3.22
C GLU A 84 -2.12 14.14 -3.84
N SER A 85 -1.25 15.05 -3.39
CA SER A 85 -1.14 16.41 -3.96
C SER A 85 -0.83 16.36 -5.45
N GLU A 86 0.20 15.61 -5.85
CA GLU A 86 0.61 15.49 -7.25
C GLU A 86 -0.44 14.79 -8.12
N THR A 87 -1.25 13.91 -7.55
CA THR A 87 -2.34 13.24 -8.25
C THR A 87 -3.52 14.18 -8.43
N ASN A 88 -3.86 14.97 -7.41
CA ASN A 88 -4.92 15.97 -7.46
C ASN A 88 -4.61 17.10 -8.45
N GLU A 89 -3.35 17.54 -8.53
CA GLU A 89 -2.89 18.50 -9.55
C GLU A 89 -3.06 17.94 -10.96
N LEU A 90 -2.65 16.68 -11.20
CA LEU A 90 -2.85 16.03 -12.50
C LEU A 90 -4.33 15.92 -12.87
N CYS A 91 -5.21 15.69 -11.88
CA CYS A 91 -6.65 15.69 -12.12
C CYS A 91 -7.14 17.06 -12.55
N LYS A 92 -6.68 18.14 -11.93
CA LYS A 92 -7.05 19.51 -12.33
C LYS A 92 -6.63 19.80 -13.77
N ASP A 93 -5.40 19.44 -14.14
CA ASP A 93 -4.85 19.71 -15.48
C ASP A 93 -5.53 18.88 -16.59
N LYS A 94 -5.80 17.59 -16.35
CA LYS A 94 -6.36 16.67 -17.36
C LYS A 94 -7.85 16.94 -17.63
N TYR A 95 -8.53 17.60 -16.72
CA TYR A 95 -9.99 17.73 -16.69
C TYR A 95 -10.44 19.20 -16.58
N THR A 96 -9.64 20.14 -17.09
CA THR A 96 -10.01 21.55 -17.22
C THR A 96 -11.26 21.77 -18.09
N ASP A 97 -11.45 20.94 -19.13
CA ASP A 97 -12.59 21.01 -20.08
C ASP A 97 -13.65 19.89 -19.91
N ARG A 98 -13.42 18.93 -19.02
CA ARG A 98 -14.37 17.86 -18.70
C ARG A 98 -14.39 17.72 -17.20
N THR A 99 -15.54 17.80 -16.54
CA THR A 99 -15.62 17.57 -15.10
C THR A 99 -15.13 16.16 -14.78
N TYR A 100 -13.90 16.01 -14.29
CA TYR A 100 -13.50 14.77 -13.64
C TYR A 100 -14.55 14.48 -12.58
N ARG A 101 -15.04 13.23 -12.54
CA ARG A 101 -16.17 12.89 -11.67
C ARG A 101 -15.86 13.17 -10.19
N TYR A 102 -14.59 13.19 -9.83
CA TYR A 102 -14.12 13.41 -8.46
C TYR A 102 -13.33 14.71 -8.36
N GLN A 103 -13.78 15.65 -7.52
CA GLN A 103 -13.04 16.90 -7.30
C GLN A 103 -11.66 16.68 -6.64
N GLN A 104 -11.52 15.55 -5.92
CA GLN A 104 -10.29 15.09 -5.28
C GLN A 104 -10.18 13.58 -5.45
N THR A 105 -8.99 13.13 -5.83
CA THR A 105 -8.62 11.73 -5.89
C THR A 105 -8.19 11.27 -4.51
N VAL A 106 -8.80 10.18 -4.08
CA VAL A 106 -8.41 9.42 -2.88
C VAL A 106 -7.52 8.27 -3.33
N ILE A 107 -6.29 8.22 -2.83
CA ILE A 107 -5.37 7.10 -3.05
C ILE A 107 -5.54 6.16 -1.86
N ARG A 108 -6.03 4.94 -2.12
CA ARG A 108 -6.10 3.91 -1.08
C ARG A 108 -4.82 3.09 -1.09
N TYR A 109 -4.36 2.68 0.08
CA TYR A 109 -3.11 1.95 0.18
C TYR A 109 -3.08 0.95 1.33
N ILE A 110 -2.23 -0.05 1.19
CA ILE A 110 -1.92 -1.07 2.19
C ILE A 110 -0.40 -1.22 2.22
N TRP A 111 0.22 -1.24 3.39
CA TRP A 111 1.65 -1.49 3.50
C TRP A 111 1.98 -2.47 4.62
N THR A 112 3.09 -3.18 4.45
CA THR A 112 3.68 -4.00 5.51
C THR A 112 5.20 -3.89 5.49
N LYS A 113 5.80 -3.95 6.67
CA LYS A 113 7.24 -4.09 6.84
C LYS A 113 7.62 -5.56 6.65
N ALA A 114 8.39 -5.86 5.61
CA ALA A 114 9.05 -7.14 5.41
C ALA A 114 10.52 -7.01 5.81
N SER A 115 10.97 -7.89 6.71
CA SER A 115 12.40 -8.01 7.01
C SER A 115 12.93 -9.24 6.30
N GLU A 116 13.61 -9.03 5.17
CA GLU A 116 14.38 -10.07 4.51
C GLU A 116 15.85 -9.91 4.91
N SER A 117 16.60 -11.00 4.94
CA SER A 117 17.90 -11.23 5.61
C SER A 117 18.95 -10.10 5.60
N THR A 118 18.90 -9.16 4.65
CA THR A 118 19.90 -8.09 4.47
C THR A 118 19.30 -6.69 4.32
N SER A 119 17.97 -6.53 4.32
CA SER A 119 17.32 -5.23 4.12
C SER A 119 15.87 -5.22 4.60
N ASP A 120 15.50 -4.15 5.28
CA ASP A 120 14.11 -3.86 5.62
C ASP A 120 13.43 -3.23 4.40
N HIS A 121 12.49 -3.97 3.82
CA HIS A 121 11.69 -3.54 2.68
C HIS A 121 10.26 -3.32 3.13
N HIS A 122 9.61 -2.28 2.61
CA HIS A 122 8.20 -2.07 2.83
C HIS A 122 7.45 -2.42 1.56
N HIS A 123 6.62 -3.44 1.62
CA HIS A 123 5.71 -3.74 0.54
C HIS A 123 4.54 -2.78 0.63
N LEU A 124 4.24 -2.11 -0.48
CA LEU A 124 3.17 -1.14 -0.60
C LEU A 124 2.26 -1.53 -1.76
N ILE A 125 0.98 -1.66 -1.48
CA ILE A 125 -0.08 -1.72 -2.50
C ILE A 125 -0.72 -0.35 -2.56
N LEU A 126 -0.77 0.21 -3.77
CA LEU A 126 -1.51 1.43 -4.07
C LEU A 126 -2.70 1.10 -4.97
N LEU A 127 -3.86 1.64 -4.65
CA LEU A 127 -5.10 1.47 -5.38
C LEU A 127 -5.55 2.82 -5.94
N PHE A 128 -5.64 2.91 -7.27
CA PHE A 128 -5.97 4.12 -8.00
C PHE A 128 -7.25 3.97 -8.81
N ASP A 129 -7.90 5.09 -9.13
CA ASP A 129 -8.84 5.13 -10.25
C ASP A 129 -8.09 4.78 -11.55
N ARG A 130 -8.57 3.74 -12.23
CA ARG A 130 -8.01 3.29 -13.51
C ARG A 130 -8.11 4.36 -14.60
N ASP A 131 -9.10 5.25 -14.53
CA ASP A 131 -9.24 6.36 -15.49
C ASP A 131 -8.13 7.41 -15.36
N LEU A 132 -7.48 7.47 -14.19
CA LEU A 132 -6.29 8.28 -13.96
C LEU A 132 -5.01 7.53 -14.33
N PHE A 133 -4.86 6.31 -13.83
CA PHE A 133 -3.66 5.50 -14.01
C PHE A 133 -4.01 4.13 -14.57
N GLN A 134 -3.59 3.88 -15.82
CA GLN A 134 -3.88 2.63 -16.52
C GLN A 134 -2.73 1.61 -16.41
N ASN A 135 -1.52 2.09 -16.12
CA ASN A 135 -0.36 1.24 -15.89
C ASN A 135 0.68 1.99 -15.05
N LEU A 136 1.64 1.23 -14.52
CA LEU A 136 2.75 1.78 -13.76
C LEU A 136 3.68 2.63 -14.65
N GLY A 137 3.98 2.14 -15.85
CA GLY A 137 4.93 2.73 -16.79
C GLY A 137 6.39 2.38 -16.51
N THR A 138 7.27 2.63 -17.48
CA THR A 138 8.71 2.29 -17.40
C THR A 138 9.62 3.48 -17.07
N GLY A 139 9.06 4.70 -16.98
CA GLY A 139 9.83 5.92 -16.76
C GLY A 139 10.60 6.44 -17.98
N ARG A 140 10.68 5.69 -19.08
CA ARG A 140 11.44 6.06 -20.31
C ARG A 140 10.70 7.01 -21.26
N GLU A 141 9.39 7.16 -21.07
CA GLU A 141 8.52 8.00 -21.90
C GLU A 141 8.34 9.40 -21.27
N GLY A 142 7.86 10.39 -22.03
CA GLY A 142 7.76 11.81 -21.62
C GLY A 142 7.09 12.09 -20.26
N TRP A 143 7.31 13.29 -19.70
CA TRP A 143 6.82 13.69 -18.37
C TRP A 143 5.28 13.64 -18.26
N GLY A 144 4.78 13.24 -17.08
CA GLY A 144 3.39 13.49 -16.65
C GLY A 144 2.42 12.30 -16.68
N ARG A 145 2.63 11.25 -17.48
CA ARG A 145 1.62 10.18 -17.66
C ARG A 145 1.84 8.88 -16.87
N PHE A 146 2.96 8.73 -16.18
CA PHE A 146 3.34 7.45 -15.58
C PHE A 146 3.35 7.52 -14.07
N LEU A 147 2.57 6.63 -13.46
CA LEU A 147 2.50 6.43 -12.02
C LEU A 147 3.89 6.23 -11.41
N TYR A 148 4.77 5.50 -12.10
CA TYR A 148 6.17 5.29 -11.73
C TYR A 148 6.89 6.60 -11.40
N LYS A 149 6.77 7.62 -12.26
CA LYS A 149 7.51 8.87 -12.09
C LYS A 149 7.01 9.66 -10.90
N LYS A 150 5.70 9.65 -10.66
CA LYS A 150 5.07 10.34 -9.52
C LYS A 150 5.44 9.66 -8.20
N VAL A 151 5.29 8.34 -8.12
CA VAL A 151 5.71 7.57 -6.95
C VAL A 151 7.19 7.78 -6.68
N ARG A 152 8.04 7.71 -7.71
CA ARG A 152 9.48 7.94 -7.57
C ARG A 152 9.81 9.34 -7.09
N LYS A 153 9.26 10.37 -7.73
CA LYS A 153 9.49 11.75 -7.33
C LYS A 153 9.04 12.02 -5.89
N ALA A 154 7.86 11.53 -5.51
CA ALA A 154 7.34 11.66 -4.16
C ALA A 154 8.24 10.95 -3.15
N TRP A 155 8.67 9.72 -3.44
CA TRP A 155 9.56 8.95 -2.57
C TRP A 155 10.92 9.63 -2.42
N ASP A 156 11.57 9.99 -3.53
CA ASP A 156 12.88 10.65 -3.53
C ASP A 156 12.84 11.95 -2.71
N SER A 157 11.75 12.73 -2.85
CA SER A 157 11.54 13.99 -2.10
C SER A 157 11.45 13.78 -0.59
N VAL A 158 10.74 12.74 -0.15
CA VAL A 158 10.63 12.41 1.28
C VAL A 158 11.94 11.87 1.81
N VAL A 159 12.60 10.97 1.10
CA VAL A 159 13.87 10.41 1.56
C VAL A 159 14.94 11.49 1.67
N GLU A 160 15.02 12.42 0.72
CA GLU A 160 15.93 13.58 0.81
C GLU A 160 15.64 14.43 2.06
N ALA A 161 14.36 14.70 2.35
CA ALA A 161 13.95 15.50 3.51
C ALA A 161 14.33 14.87 4.86
N TYR A 162 14.22 13.53 5.00
CA TYR A 162 14.43 12.85 6.29
C TYR A 162 15.82 12.20 6.44
N TYR A 163 16.41 11.69 5.36
CA TYR A 163 17.69 10.97 5.40
C TYR A 163 18.88 11.84 4.90
N ARG A 164 18.61 12.96 4.20
CA ARG A 164 19.62 13.91 3.68
C ARG A 164 20.69 13.30 2.76
N GLN A 165 20.51 12.06 2.31
CA GLN A 165 21.33 11.42 1.29
C GLN A 165 20.44 10.82 0.20
N PRO A 166 20.89 10.81 -1.07
CA PRO A 166 20.17 10.13 -2.14
C PRO A 166 20.06 8.63 -1.83
N CYS A 167 18.83 8.12 -1.81
CA CYS A 167 18.58 6.69 -1.70
C CYS A 167 18.12 6.16 -3.06
N SER A 168 18.73 5.08 -3.55
CA SER A 168 18.28 4.36 -4.75
C SER A 168 17.03 3.49 -4.48
N GLY A 169 16.34 3.74 -3.36
CA GLY A 169 15.53 2.78 -2.63
C GLY A 169 14.15 2.43 -3.20
N LEU A 170 13.80 2.87 -4.41
CA LEU A 170 12.52 2.47 -4.99
C LEU A 170 12.68 1.22 -5.85
N GLY A 171 12.36 0.07 -5.26
CA GLY A 171 12.24 -1.20 -5.97
C GLY A 171 10.81 -1.38 -6.48
N TYR A 172 10.66 -1.79 -7.73
CA TYR A 172 9.36 -2.25 -8.21
C TYR A 172 9.30 -3.77 -8.16
N SER A 173 8.11 -4.30 -7.88
CA SER A 173 7.91 -5.75 -7.85
C SER A 173 8.34 -6.34 -9.21
N PRO A 174 9.10 -7.45 -9.25
CA PRO A 174 9.71 -7.98 -10.47
C PRO A 174 8.75 -8.26 -11.63
N THR A 175 7.44 -8.38 -11.35
CA THR A 175 6.44 -8.64 -12.37
C THR A 175 5.86 -7.39 -13.02
N ASN A 176 6.02 -6.18 -12.44
CA ASN A 176 5.60 -4.84 -12.94
C ASN A 176 4.18 -4.65 -13.50
N GLU A 177 3.42 -5.71 -13.69
CA GLU A 177 2.03 -5.71 -14.12
C GLU A 177 1.20 -5.50 -12.86
N GLY A 178 0.74 -4.27 -12.66
CA GLY A 178 -0.33 -4.04 -11.69
C GLY A 178 -1.57 -4.84 -12.07
N PHE A 179 -2.52 -4.89 -11.16
CA PHE A 179 -3.76 -5.64 -11.31
C PHE A 179 -4.91 -4.68 -11.58
N GLU A 180 -5.90 -5.16 -12.32
CA GLU A 180 -7.12 -4.41 -12.58
C GLU A 180 -8.29 -5.04 -11.83
N LEU A 181 -9.15 -4.19 -11.27
CA LEU A 181 -10.46 -4.59 -10.76
C LEU A 181 -11.50 -3.75 -11.49
N LEU A 182 -12.28 -4.39 -12.36
CA LEU A 182 -13.31 -3.73 -13.16
C LEU A 182 -14.67 -4.17 -12.64
N SER A 183 -15.27 -3.44 -11.70
CA SER A 183 -16.53 -3.87 -11.03
C SER A 183 -17.73 -3.95 -11.97
N ASP A 184 -17.61 -3.36 -13.16
CA ASP A 184 -18.57 -3.37 -14.25
C ASP A 184 -18.32 -4.50 -15.28
N ALA A 185 -17.30 -5.35 -15.10
CA ALA A 185 -16.94 -6.41 -16.03
C ALA A 185 -17.32 -7.80 -15.51
N GLU A 186 -17.66 -8.72 -16.43
CA GLU A 186 -17.94 -10.13 -16.10
C GLU A 186 -16.75 -10.86 -15.44
N VAL A 187 -15.52 -10.43 -15.76
CA VAL A 187 -14.28 -11.01 -15.21
C VAL A 187 -14.03 -10.58 -13.76
N PHE A 188 -14.80 -9.64 -13.22
CA PHE A 188 -14.58 -9.05 -11.89
C PHE A 188 -14.38 -10.07 -10.77
N PRO A 189 -15.18 -11.15 -10.64
CA PRO A 189 -14.98 -12.12 -9.55
C PRO A 189 -13.62 -12.81 -9.61
N LEU A 190 -13.11 -13.10 -10.82
CA LEU A 190 -11.79 -13.70 -11.01
C LEU A 190 -10.68 -12.70 -10.68
N GLN A 191 -10.82 -11.46 -11.13
CA GLN A 191 -9.89 -10.37 -10.80
C GLN A 191 -9.81 -10.12 -9.29
N LEU A 192 -10.96 -10.06 -8.62
CA LEU A 192 -11.05 -9.86 -7.17
C LEU A 192 -10.37 -10.99 -6.41
N ASN A 193 -10.61 -12.24 -6.80
CA ASN A 193 -9.96 -13.40 -6.20
C ASN A 193 -8.45 -13.38 -6.39
N GLU A 194 -7.97 -13.07 -7.60
CA GLU A 194 -6.54 -12.98 -7.87
C GLU A 194 -5.86 -11.86 -7.07
N VAL A 195 -6.46 -10.67 -7.07
CA VAL A 195 -5.92 -9.51 -6.35
C VAL A 195 -5.91 -9.78 -4.85
N PHE A 196 -7.01 -10.30 -4.30
CA PHE A 196 -7.08 -10.60 -2.87
C PHE A 196 -6.05 -11.67 -2.47
N TYR A 197 -5.93 -12.75 -3.25
CA TYR A 197 -4.90 -13.76 -3.04
C TYR A 197 -3.50 -13.15 -3.00
N ARG A 198 -3.16 -12.33 -3.99
CA ARG A 198 -1.82 -11.72 -4.08
C ARG A 198 -1.54 -10.71 -2.97
N ILE A 199 -2.52 -9.91 -2.57
CA ILE A 199 -2.38 -8.92 -1.49
C ILE A 199 -2.36 -9.60 -0.12
N SER A 200 -3.08 -10.71 0.08
CA SER A 200 -3.11 -11.45 1.35
C SER A 200 -1.73 -11.96 1.81
N ARG A 201 -0.74 -12.05 0.90
CA ARG A 201 0.67 -12.31 1.26
C ARG A 201 1.25 -11.27 2.24
N LEU A 202 0.67 -10.07 2.30
CA LEU A 202 1.11 -8.97 3.18
C LEU A 202 0.63 -9.21 4.61
N ALA A 203 -0.31 -10.15 4.81
CA ALA A 203 -0.79 -10.54 6.12
C ALA A 203 0.11 -11.58 6.81
N LYS A 204 1.32 -11.83 6.31
CA LYS A 204 2.27 -12.72 6.98
C LYS A 204 2.68 -12.13 8.34
N PRO A 205 2.78 -12.96 9.39
CA PRO A 205 3.36 -12.52 10.66
C PRO A 205 4.79 -12.02 10.45
N THR A 206 5.15 -10.89 11.05
CA THR A 206 6.55 -10.45 11.07
C THR A 206 7.36 -11.27 12.07
N THR A 207 8.46 -11.85 11.60
CA THR A 207 9.28 -12.83 12.33
C THR A 207 10.23 -12.24 13.38
N LYS A 208 10.35 -10.91 13.50
CA LYS A 208 11.29 -10.28 14.45
C LYS A 208 10.66 -10.04 15.82
N HIS A 209 11.46 -10.32 16.84
CA HIS A 209 11.28 -10.12 18.28
C HIS A 209 11.10 -8.64 18.71
N ASP A 210 10.66 -7.75 17.82
CA ASP A 210 10.40 -6.37 18.21
C ASP A 210 9.10 -6.33 19.01
N ASP A 211 9.21 -5.85 20.25
CA ASP A 211 8.14 -5.61 21.22
C ASP A 211 7.07 -4.61 20.73
N ASN A 212 7.01 -4.28 19.43
CA ASN A 212 6.03 -3.37 18.88
C ASN A 212 5.40 -3.92 17.58
N ARG A 213 4.70 -5.05 17.69
CA ARG A 213 3.95 -5.69 16.58
C ARG A 213 2.92 -4.76 15.92
N SER A 214 2.50 -3.69 16.60
CA SER A 214 1.51 -2.72 16.12
C SER A 214 1.99 -1.79 14.98
N THR A 215 3.29 -1.80 14.64
CA THR A 215 3.87 -0.87 13.63
C THR A 215 4.34 -1.56 12.36
N SER A 216 3.99 -2.83 12.14
CA SER A 216 4.49 -3.61 11.00
C SER A 216 3.52 -3.68 9.81
N PHE A 217 2.30 -3.19 9.97
CA PHE A 217 1.26 -3.15 8.96
C PHE A 217 0.46 -1.85 9.10
N GLY A 218 0.02 -1.29 7.98
CA GLY A 218 -0.86 -0.14 7.99
C GLY A 218 -1.57 0.07 6.66
N CYS A 219 -2.54 0.98 6.64
CA CYS A 219 -3.35 1.25 5.47
C CYS A 219 -3.99 2.64 5.53
N SER A 220 -4.58 3.07 4.43
CA SER A 220 -5.28 4.36 4.30
C SER A 220 -6.54 4.52 5.18
N HIS A 221 -6.94 3.47 5.93
CA HIS A 221 -8.01 3.56 6.92
C HIS A 221 -7.48 4.03 8.29
N ASN A 222 -6.26 3.63 8.63
CA ASN A 222 -5.63 3.87 9.93
C ASN A 222 -4.72 5.12 9.95
N SER A 223 -4.76 5.93 8.89
CA SER A 223 -4.11 7.24 8.89
C SER A 223 -4.95 8.23 9.67
N PRO A 224 -4.37 9.01 10.60
CA PRO A 224 -5.09 10.10 11.27
C PRO A 224 -5.59 11.15 10.29
#